data_AF-A0A521ULT0-F1
#
_entry.id   AF-A0A521ULT0-F1
#
_cell.length_a   1.000
_cell.length_b   1.000
_cell.length_c   1.000
_cell.angle_alpha   90.00
_cell.angle_beta   90.00
_cell.angle_gamma   90.00
#
_symmetry.space_group_name_H-M   'P 1'
#
loop_
_entity.id
_entity.type
_entity.pdbx_description
1 polymer ?
#
loop_
_entity_poly.entity_id
_entity_poly.type
_entity_poly.pdbx_seq_one_letter_code
_entity_poly.pdbx_strand_id
1 'polypeptide(L)'
;MSNGQNLAFKSITGVYFHRDADAYYLNKSRTDIYNDYGVNKSNTINVFFTPHGDWSGVANAIGGSVKHIFINDYFTYVKPTCQEWSIRYSASILNHEIGHTLSLKHTWNEDDICDDTPRGFVYDRWHDEDGNGVWQCDFNQNANCWEYNDNIPTCPASTGGKPCDTWLKTSNNLMDYNKYDPHAVTVCQIERMNSDLAGGGNMFIHSCNGCMPSIAFFDVPQTYRLCPLLNPSGGLFLNGKASFNENKWLIDICEVDPAFPNDCVGNNINTGWQTGEIGKVNLFDFYSFQVNKYYRIKLMVDNTDCPPSSEYTRIVQILPCSPEPPTGSPVDLAGTNPFANQLTVYYTVNETGRLLLRLVNIMTGGIIELLPESDVLIGEYQLIQSTDALSSGSYSLQAIFNGNIYSETIIKP
;
A
#
# COMPACT_ATOMS: atom_id res chain seq x y z
N MET A 1 1.87 16.55 56.83
CA MET A 1 2.89 17.14 55.94
C MET A 1 3.74 15.99 55.40
N SER A 2 3.35 15.40 54.27
CA SER A 2 4.20 14.43 53.55
C SER A 2 4.86 15.17 52.40
N ASN A 3 6.18 15.11 52.36
CA ASN A 3 7.02 15.71 51.32
C ASN A 3 6.72 15.01 49.98
N GLY A 4 5.95 15.69 49.13
CA GLY A 4 5.79 15.34 47.72
C GLY A 4 7.13 15.51 47.02
N GLN A 5 7.81 14.40 46.75
CA GLN A 5 8.92 14.41 45.81
C GLN A 5 8.35 14.71 44.42
N ASN A 6 8.64 15.91 43.92
CA ASN A 6 8.52 16.22 42.50
C ASN A 6 9.52 15.35 41.75
N LEU A 7 9.05 14.18 41.30
CA LEU A 7 9.71 13.42 40.24
C LEU A 7 9.61 14.26 38.97
N ALA A 8 10.64 15.06 38.72
CA ALA A 8 10.86 15.70 37.44
C ALA A 8 11.18 14.59 36.42
N PHE A 9 10.15 14.05 35.78
CA PHE A 9 10.32 13.21 34.62
C PHE A 9 10.95 14.06 33.52
N LYS A 10 12.05 13.56 32.96
CA LYS A 10 12.69 14.08 31.76
C LYS A 10 11.60 14.28 30.70
N SER A 11 11.28 15.53 30.41
CA SER A 11 10.25 15.90 29.44
C SER A 11 10.61 15.30 28.09
N ILE A 12 9.79 14.36 27.62
CA ILE A 12 9.86 13.92 26.23
C ILE A 12 9.19 15.06 25.44
N THR A 13 9.97 15.76 24.62
CA THR A 13 9.45 16.83 23.75
C THR A 13 8.33 16.27 22.88
N GLY A 14 7.18 16.95 22.86
CA GLY A 14 6.01 16.52 22.09
C GLY A 14 5.09 15.50 22.76
N VAL A 15 5.34 15.11 24.02
CA VAL A 15 4.45 14.24 24.80
C VAL A 15 3.82 15.04 25.95
N TYR A 16 2.48 15.02 26.01
CA TYR A 16 1.69 15.78 26.98
C TYR A 16 0.82 14.83 27.81
N PHE A 17 0.75 15.05 29.13
CA PHE A 17 -0.08 14.27 30.03
C PHE A 17 -1.17 15.16 30.62
N HIS A 18 -2.43 14.74 30.45
CA HIS A 18 -3.60 15.45 30.97
C HIS A 18 -4.30 14.59 32.02
N ARG A 19 -4.70 15.19 33.15
CA ARG A 19 -5.55 14.56 34.16
C ARG A 19 -6.93 15.17 34.06
N ASP A 20 -7.81 14.53 33.31
CA ASP A 20 -9.17 14.99 33.10
C ASP A 20 -10.12 13.79 33.22
N ALA A 21 -11.02 13.86 34.21
CA ALA A 21 -11.95 12.77 34.49
C ALA A 21 -12.98 12.62 33.36
N ASP A 22 -13.41 13.71 32.74
CA ASP A 22 -14.40 13.67 31.67
C ASP A 22 -13.80 13.08 30.38
N ALA A 23 -12.53 13.38 30.09
CA ALA A 23 -11.82 12.68 29.01
C ALA A 23 -11.59 11.19 29.33
N TYR A 24 -11.24 10.86 30.58
CA TYR A 24 -10.99 9.48 31.02
C TYR A 24 -12.26 8.60 30.97
N TYR A 25 -13.40 9.13 31.41
CA TYR A 25 -14.68 8.43 31.40
C TYR A 25 -15.46 8.60 30.09
N LEU A 26 -14.84 9.14 29.04
CA LEU A 26 -15.44 9.39 27.72
C LEU A 26 -16.71 10.27 27.77
N ASN A 27 -16.81 11.14 28.78
CA ASN A 27 -17.84 12.19 28.85
C ASN A 27 -17.56 13.33 27.85
N LYS A 28 -16.31 13.45 27.37
CA LYS A 28 -15.94 14.36 26.29
C LYS A 28 -16.01 13.66 24.93
N SER A 29 -16.52 14.36 23.93
CA SER A 29 -16.39 13.89 22.55
C SER A 29 -14.93 13.96 22.13
N ARG A 30 -14.57 13.19 21.10
CA ARG A 30 -13.23 13.24 20.49
C ARG A 30 -12.88 14.64 19.96
N THR A 31 -13.88 15.36 19.46
CA THR A 31 -13.73 16.74 19.01
C THR A 31 -13.39 17.66 20.19
N ASP A 32 -14.03 17.46 21.35
CA ASP A 32 -13.73 18.23 22.56
C ASP A 32 -12.32 17.95 23.08
N ILE A 33 -11.90 16.67 23.09
CA ILE A 33 -10.54 16.29 23.48
C ILE A 33 -9.50 16.95 22.55
N TYR A 34 -9.71 16.89 21.23
CA TYR A 34 -8.85 17.60 20.28
C TYR A 34 -8.86 19.11 20.51
N ASN A 35 -10.03 19.69 20.77
CA ASN A 35 -10.18 21.12 21.00
C ASN A 35 -9.50 21.59 22.28
N ASP A 36 -9.52 20.79 23.33
CA ASP A 36 -8.94 21.15 24.62
C ASP A 36 -7.42 20.93 24.66
N TYR A 37 -6.93 19.85 24.04
CA TYR A 37 -5.55 19.39 24.24
C TYR A 37 -4.68 19.38 22.98
N GLY A 38 -5.25 19.55 21.79
CA GLY A 38 -4.46 19.58 20.56
C GLY A 38 -3.44 20.72 20.54
N VAL A 39 -2.20 20.41 20.21
CA VAL A 39 -1.09 21.36 20.09
C VAL A 39 -0.82 21.62 18.61
N ASN A 40 -0.55 22.88 18.25
CA ASN A 40 -0.20 23.28 16.88
C ASN A 40 -1.13 22.66 15.83
N LYS A 41 -2.43 22.76 16.10
CA LYS A 41 -3.54 22.15 15.35
C LYS A 41 -3.50 22.35 13.84
N SER A 42 -2.82 23.40 13.38
CA SER A 42 -2.66 23.76 11.98
C SER A 42 -1.55 23.02 11.24
N ASN A 43 -0.65 22.30 11.91
CA ASN A 43 0.48 21.64 11.22
C ASN A 43 1.05 20.42 11.94
N THR A 44 0.44 19.99 13.03
CA THR A 44 0.89 18.84 13.82
C THR A 44 -0.22 17.80 13.89
N ILE A 45 0.10 16.56 13.51
CA ILE A 45 -0.80 15.42 13.73
C ILE A 45 -0.81 15.14 15.23
N ASN A 46 -1.97 15.31 15.86
CA ASN A 46 -2.12 15.09 17.29
C ASN A 46 -2.58 13.64 17.55
N VAL A 47 -1.86 12.92 18.40
CA VAL A 47 -2.15 11.53 18.76
C VAL A 47 -2.61 11.48 20.22
N PHE A 48 -3.83 11.00 20.45
CA PHE A 48 -4.43 10.90 21.77
C PHE A 48 -4.53 9.42 22.18
N PHE A 49 -4.00 9.13 23.36
CA PHE A 49 -4.16 7.84 24.02
C PHE A 49 -5.20 7.99 25.13
N THR A 50 -6.39 7.42 24.93
CA THR A 50 -7.51 7.51 25.87
C THR A 50 -7.91 6.12 26.37
N PRO A 51 -8.30 5.94 27.64
CA PRO A 51 -8.90 4.70 28.09
C PRO A 51 -10.31 4.57 27.52
N HIS A 52 -10.64 3.41 26.97
CA HIS A 52 -12.00 3.08 26.56
C HIS A 52 -12.52 1.92 27.41
N GLY A 53 -13.67 2.13 28.06
CA GLY A 53 -14.19 1.24 29.12
C GLY A 53 -14.44 -0.20 28.65
N ASP A 54 -14.89 -0.38 27.41
CA ASP A 54 -15.35 -1.70 26.95
C ASP A 54 -14.55 -2.27 25.76
N TRP A 55 -13.60 -1.52 25.18
CA TRP A 55 -12.93 -1.85 23.90
C TRP A 55 -11.45 -1.45 23.97
N SER A 56 -10.62 -2.29 24.59
CA SER A 56 -9.16 -2.13 24.56
C SER A 56 -8.60 -2.64 23.23
N GLY A 57 -7.67 -1.92 22.61
CA GLY A 57 -7.04 -2.29 21.34
C GLY A 57 -7.78 -1.83 20.09
N VAL A 58 -8.75 -0.93 20.21
CA VAL A 58 -9.55 -0.42 19.08
C VAL A 58 -9.25 1.05 18.87
N ALA A 59 -8.56 1.36 17.78
CA ALA A 59 -8.46 2.73 17.31
C ALA A 59 -9.71 3.09 16.50
N ASN A 60 -10.19 4.32 16.69
CA ASN A 60 -11.62 4.54 16.56
C ASN A 60 -12.00 5.90 15.97
N ALA A 61 -11.07 6.76 15.52
CA ALA A 61 -11.47 8.03 14.91
C ALA A 61 -10.47 8.69 13.94
N ILE A 62 -11.07 9.19 12.86
CA ILE A 62 -10.51 9.92 11.73
C ILE A 62 -11.08 11.35 11.77
N GLY A 63 -10.21 12.36 11.73
CA GLY A 63 -10.62 13.77 11.69
C GLY A 63 -10.35 14.40 10.33
N GLY A 64 -11.40 14.88 9.65
CA GLY A 64 -11.43 15.44 8.28
C GLY A 64 -10.31 16.44 7.92
N SER A 65 -10.59 17.74 7.77
CA SER A 65 -9.53 18.74 7.48
C SER A 65 -8.51 18.92 8.63
N VAL A 66 -8.66 18.14 9.70
CA VAL A 66 -7.98 18.28 10.97
C VAL A 66 -7.45 16.92 11.41
N LYS A 67 -6.24 16.60 10.97
CA LYS A 67 -5.58 15.30 11.15
C LYS A 67 -5.25 15.01 12.61
N HIS A 68 -5.93 14.03 13.21
CA HIS A 68 -5.66 13.55 14.55
C HIS A 68 -6.01 12.06 14.70
N ILE A 69 -5.41 11.41 15.68
CA ILE A 69 -5.48 9.95 15.90
C ILE A 69 -5.93 9.66 17.32
N PHE A 70 -6.85 8.71 17.49
CA PHE A 70 -7.28 8.21 18.79
C PHE A 70 -6.97 6.72 18.94
N ILE A 71 -6.11 6.39 19.90
CA ILE A 71 -5.73 5.01 20.22
C ILE A 71 -6.31 4.63 21.58
N ASN A 72 -7.22 3.65 21.61
CA ASN A 72 -7.79 3.14 22.85
C ASN A 72 -7.05 1.88 23.34
N ASP A 73 -5.78 2.03 23.72
CA ASP A 73 -4.95 0.89 24.13
C ASP A 73 -4.25 1.07 25.48
N TYR A 74 -4.69 2.08 26.25
CA TYR A 74 -4.08 2.43 27.53
C TYR A 74 -3.96 1.23 28.49
N PHE A 75 -4.99 0.37 28.54
CA PHE A 75 -5.01 -0.79 29.44
C PHE A 75 -4.08 -1.93 29.01
N THR A 76 -3.75 -2.05 27.72
CA THR A 76 -2.78 -3.05 27.23
C THR A 76 -1.35 -2.63 27.58
N TYR A 77 -1.06 -1.33 27.51
CA TYR A 77 0.24 -0.77 27.86
C TYR A 77 0.60 -0.93 29.36
N VAL A 78 -0.40 -0.81 30.24
CA VAL A 78 -0.18 -0.91 31.70
C VAL A 78 -0.24 -2.35 32.24
N LYS A 79 -0.57 -3.36 31.43
CA LYS A 79 -0.57 -4.77 31.85
C LYS A 79 0.88 -5.31 31.85
N PRO A 80 1.43 -5.72 33.02
CA PRO A 80 2.83 -6.16 33.13
C PRO A 80 3.20 -7.36 32.26
N THR A 81 2.22 -8.17 31.85
CA THR A 81 2.41 -9.42 31.11
C THR A 81 2.59 -9.25 29.60
N CYS A 82 2.46 -8.03 29.07
CA CYS A 82 2.38 -7.80 27.61
C CYS A 82 3.42 -6.80 27.06
N GLN A 83 4.45 -6.41 27.83
CA GLN A 83 5.28 -5.24 27.53
C GLN A 83 5.94 -5.22 26.13
N GLU A 84 6.66 -6.25 25.69
CA GLU A 84 7.29 -6.22 24.35
C GLU A 84 6.28 -6.39 23.21
N TRP A 85 5.30 -7.29 23.40
CA TRP A 85 4.22 -7.53 22.43
C TRP A 85 3.36 -6.29 22.21
N SER A 86 3.11 -5.52 23.28
CA SER A 86 2.34 -4.28 23.23
C SER A 86 3.01 -3.20 22.38
N ILE A 87 4.35 -3.11 22.36
CA ILE A 87 5.03 -2.02 21.63
C ILE A 87 4.86 -2.17 20.12
N ARG A 88 5.11 -3.36 19.57
CA ARG A 88 4.96 -3.60 18.12
C ARG A 88 3.51 -3.52 17.68
N TYR A 89 2.61 -4.05 18.51
CA TYR A 89 1.18 -4.00 18.25
C TYR A 89 0.65 -2.56 18.28
N SER A 90 0.98 -1.77 19.31
CA SER A 90 0.60 -0.35 19.37
C SER A 90 1.24 0.47 18.25
N ALA A 91 2.46 0.12 17.80
CA ALA A 91 3.08 0.75 16.63
C ALA A 91 2.34 0.41 15.33
N SER A 92 1.91 -0.84 15.15
CA SER A 92 1.06 -1.25 14.03
C SER A 92 -0.26 -0.48 14.04
N ILE A 93 -0.97 -0.45 15.18
CA ILE A 93 -2.20 0.32 15.34
C ILE A 93 -1.97 1.80 15.00
N LEU A 94 -0.91 2.40 15.54
CA LEU A 94 -0.60 3.80 15.23
C LEU A 94 -0.38 4.01 13.72
N ASN A 95 0.38 3.13 13.06
CA ASN A 95 0.61 3.23 11.62
C ASN A 95 -0.68 3.06 10.80
N HIS A 96 -1.55 2.15 11.21
CA HIS A 96 -2.87 1.94 10.60
C HIS A 96 -3.73 3.21 10.68
N GLU A 97 -3.78 3.85 11.85
CA GLU A 97 -4.52 5.10 12.03
C GLU A 97 -3.88 6.30 11.32
N ILE A 98 -2.56 6.31 11.21
CA ILE A 98 -1.86 7.25 10.32
C ILE A 98 -2.34 7.02 8.88
N GLY A 99 -2.45 5.76 8.44
CA GLY A 99 -3.02 5.42 7.13
C GLY A 99 -4.39 6.05 6.90
N HIS A 100 -5.32 5.89 7.85
CA HIS A 100 -6.62 6.56 7.78
C HIS A 100 -6.55 8.08 7.73
N THR A 101 -5.65 8.65 8.52
CA THR A 101 -5.36 10.10 8.54
C THR A 101 -4.80 10.60 7.20
N LEU A 102 -4.25 9.69 6.40
CA LEU A 102 -3.73 9.91 5.05
C LEU A 102 -4.66 9.31 3.97
N SER A 103 -5.97 9.27 4.24
CA SER A 103 -7.02 8.87 3.29
C SER A 103 -6.98 7.42 2.81
N LEU A 104 -6.32 6.54 3.57
CA LEU A 104 -6.45 5.09 3.39
C LEU A 104 -7.72 4.55 4.05
N LYS A 105 -8.26 3.50 3.44
CA LYS A 105 -9.42 2.78 3.95
C LYS A 105 -9.01 1.37 4.35
N HIS A 106 -9.84 0.77 5.17
CA HIS A 106 -9.80 -0.65 5.48
C HIS A 106 -9.89 -1.51 4.21
N THR A 107 -8.96 -2.42 3.97
CA THR A 107 -8.91 -3.28 2.76
C THR A 107 -10.00 -4.35 2.69
N TRP A 108 -10.70 -4.62 3.79
CA TRP A 108 -11.73 -5.65 3.90
C TRP A 108 -13.14 -5.09 3.84
N ASN A 109 -13.31 -3.81 4.15
CA ASN A 109 -14.63 -3.23 4.25
C ASN A 109 -14.89 -2.34 3.04
N GLU A 110 -15.49 -2.96 2.02
CA GLU A 110 -15.83 -2.35 0.72
C GLU A 110 -14.60 -2.13 -0.19
N ASP A 111 -14.77 -1.29 -1.21
CA ASP A 111 -13.68 -0.82 -2.07
C ASP A 111 -12.82 0.18 -1.28
N ASP A 112 -11.60 -0.23 -0.90
CA ASP A 112 -10.62 0.64 -0.26
C ASP A 112 -10.03 1.69 -1.23
N ILE A 113 -10.49 1.65 -2.48
CA ILE A 113 -10.12 2.52 -3.59
C ILE A 113 -8.65 2.30 -3.96
N CYS A 114 -8.15 1.09 -3.73
CA CYS A 114 -6.94 0.57 -4.30
C CYS A 114 -7.20 -0.77 -4.99
N ASP A 115 -6.71 -0.92 -6.22
CA ASP A 115 -6.94 -2.15 -6.98
C ASP A 115 -5.80 -3.17 -6.80
N ASP A 116 -4.63 -2.70 -6.34
CA ASP A 116 -3.50 -3.56 -5.97
C ASP A 116 -3.63 -4.14 -4.55
N THR A 117 -4.72 -3.81 -3.84
CA THR A 117 -5.19 -4.51 -2.66
C THR A 117 -6.25 -5.53 -3.10
N PRO A 118 -6.00 -6.85 -2.90
CA PRO A 118 -7.01 -7.85 -3.19
C PRO A 118 -8.30 -7.52 -2.43
N ARG A 119 -9.43 -7.45 -3.13
CA ARG A 119 -10.72 -7.26 -2.48
C ARG A 119 -10.89 -8.34 -1.42
N GLY A 120 -11.12 -7.93 -0.17
CA GLY A 120 -11.26 -8.81 0.99
C GLY A 120 -12.54 -9.65 0.96
N PHE A 121 -12.78 -10.40 -0.11
CA PHE A 121 -13.80 -11.43 -0.10
C PHE A 121 -13.26 -12.67 0.59
N VAL A 122 -13.97 -12.99 1.67
CA VAL A 122 -14.18 -14.31 2.29
C VAL A 122 -13.29 -14.67 3.49
N TYR A 123 -13.97 -14.84 4.64
CA TYR A 123 -13.73 -15.73 5.81
C TYR A 123 -13.40 -15.06 7.18
N ASP A 124 -14.40 -14.56 7.90
CA ASP A 124 -14.72 -14.98 9.28
C ASP A 124 -15.68 -13.99 9.98
N ARG A 125 -16.99 -14.26 9.92
CA ARG A 125 -17.90 -13.82 10.97
C ARG A 125 -18.82 -14.97 11.36
N TRP A 126 -18.81 -15.31 12.64
CA TRP A 126 -19.82 -16.14 13.25
C TRP A 126 -21.02 -15.24 13.57
N HIS A 127 -22.17 -15.49 12.93
CA HIS A 127 -23.41 -14.81 13.24
C HIS A 127 -24.51 -15.85 13.48
N ASP A 128 -25.40 -15.58 14.43
CA ASP A 128 -26.64 -16.34 14.63
C ASP A 128 -27.71 -15.73 13.70
N GLU A 129 -27.59 -16.00 12.39
CA GLU A 129 -28.50 -15.46 11.36
C GLU A 129 -29.98 -15.78 11.65
N ASP A 130 -30.24 -16.87 12.36
CA ASP A 130 -31.59 -17.37 12.63
C ASP A 130 -32.10 -17.05 14.05
N GLY A 131 -31.27 -16.43 14.91
CA GLY A 131 -31.58 -16.16 16.31
C GLY A 131 -31.87 -17.42 17.14
N ASN A 132 -31.38 -18.58 16.71
CA ASN A 132 -31.68 -19.90 17.28
C ASN A 132 -30.56 -20.43 18.19
N GLY A 133 -29.52 -19.63 18.43
CA GLY A 133 -28.34 -19.99 19.22
C GLY A 133 -27.37 -20.92 18.48
N VAL A 134 -27.57 -21.17 17.18
CA VAL A 134 -26.66 -21.94 16.33
C VAL A 134 -25.81 -20.97 15.53
N TRP A 135 -24.58 -20.77 15.97
CA TRP A 135 -23.61 -19.95 15.27
C TRP A 135 -23.26 -20.60 13.92
N GLN A 136 -23.57 -19.92 12.82
CA GLN A 136 -23.23 -20.35 11.46
C GLN A 136 -22.06 -19.50 10.94
N CYS A 137 -21.22 -20.11 10.10
CA CYS A 137 -20.15 -19.40 9.41
C CYS A 137 -20.80 -18.64 8.23
N ASP A 138 -20.90 -17.32 8.32
CA ASP A 138 -21.41 -16.51 7.21
C ASP A 138 -20.32 -16.41 6.14
N PHE A 139 -20.53 -17.10 5.02
CA PHE A 139 -19.62 -17.11 3.87
C PHE A 139 -19.58 -15.78 3.11
N ASN A 140 -20.41 -14.81 3.49
CA ASN A 140 -20.52 -13.51 2.84
C ASN A 140 -19.88 -12.36 3.63
N GLN A 141 -19.14 -12.62 4.71
CA GLN A 141 -18.47 -11.58 5.52
C GLN A 141 -16.95 -11.80 5.70
N ASN A 142 -16.26 -10.67 5.82
CA ASN A 142 -14.84 -10.42 5.54
C ASN A 142 -13.81 -11.19 6.39
N ALA A 143 -12.66 -11.55 5.79
CA ALA A 143 -11.52 -12.20 6.47
C ALA A 143 -10.43 -11.21 6.89
N ASN A 144 -10.27 -11.00 8.20
CA ASN A 144 -9.17 -10.17 8.73
C ASN A 144 -8.28 -10.90 9.73
N CYS A 145 -8.47 -12.20 9.97
CA CYS A 145 -7.68 -13.01 10.92
C CYS A 145 -7.26 -12.22 12.19
N TRP A 146 -8.23 -11.58 12.86
CA TRP A 146 -8.01 -10.71 14.02
C TRP A 146 -7.24 -11.38 15.16
N GLU A 147 -7.42 -12.71 15.27
CA GLU A 147 -6.70 -13.56 16.20
C GLU A 147 -6.26 -14.82 15.49
N TYR A 148 -4.95 -15.04 15.36
CA TYR A 148 -4.42 -16.36 15.09
C TYR A 148 -4.73 -17.23 16.32
N ASN A 149 -5.83 -17.97 16.27
CA ASN A 149 -6.26 -18.85 17.36
C ASN A 149 -6.23 -20.30 16.88
N ASP A 150 -5.26 -21.05 17.39
CA ASP A 150 -5.02 -22.45 17.09
C ASP A 150 -6.01 -23.42 17.77
N ASN A 151 -6.89 -22.92 18.65
CA ASN A 151 -7.71 -23.72 19.57
C ASN A 151 -9.25 -23.63 19.39
N ILE A 152 -9.79 -22.95 18.37
CA ILE A 152 -11.26 -22.85 18.15
C ILE A 152 -11.79 -24.02 17.26
N PRO A 153 -12.96 -24.62 17.57
CA PRO A 153 -13.58 -25.68 16.76
C PRO A 153 -13.90 -25.25 15.32
N THR A 154 -13.66 -26.18 14.39
CA THR A 154 -13.72 -26.03 12.92
C THR A 154 -15.11 -25.66 12.36
N CYS A 155 -15.17 -24.79 11.35
CA CYS A 155 -16.36 -24.63 10.49
C CYS A 155 -16.64 -25.94 9.70
N PRO A 156 -17.85 -26.52 9.74
CA PRO A 156 -18.13 -27.84 9.17
C PRO A 156 -18.06 -27.96 7.63
N ALA A 157 -18.04 -26.84 6.89
CA ALA A 157 -18.01 -26.85 5.43
C ALA A 157 -16.60 -26.69 4.83
N SER A 158 -15.57 -26.43 5.64
CA SER A 158 -14.19 -26.43 5.14
C SER A 158 -13.70 -27.88 5.06
N THR A 159 -13.72 -28.47 3.87
CA THR A 159 -12.99 -29.72 3.63
C THR A 159 -11.48 -29.46 3.74
N GLY A 160 -10.93 -29.56 4.95
CA GLY A 160 -9.50 -29.83 5.18
C GLY A 160 -8.55 -28.68 5.59
N GLY A 161 -8.98 -27.55 6.12
CA GLY A 161 -8.03 -26.52 6.59
C GLY A 161 -8.70 -25.33 7.23
N LYS A 162 -8.12 -24.80 8.30
CA LYS A 162 -8.64 -23.68 9.09
C LYS A 162 -8.59 -22.40 8.22
N PRO A 163 -9.43 -21.39 8.47
CA PRO A 163 -9.46 -20.18 7.63
C PRO A 163 -8.26 -19.23 7.79
N CYS A 164 -7.37 -19.45 8.78
CA CYS A 164 -6.17 -18.63 9.02
C CYS A 164 -4.95 -19.45 9.49
N ASP A 165 -4.87 -20.75 9.18
CA ASP A 165 -3.77 -21.63 9.65
C ASP A 165 -2.55 -21.70 8.76
N THR A 166 -2.63 -21.09 7.58
CA THR A 166 -1.48 -20.94 6.71
C THR A 166 -1.17 -19.46 6.60
N TRP A 167 0.01 -19.09 7.07
CA TRP A 167 0.57 -17.74 6.96
C TRP A 167 0.51 -17.17 5.54
N LEU A 168 0.50 -18.06 4.54
CA LEU A 168 0.33 -17.76 3.11
C LEU A 168 -1.03 -17.14 2.75
N LYS A 169 -2.03 -17.21 3.62
CA LYS A 169 -3.39 -16.71 3.38
C LYS A 169 -3.77 -15.51 4.25
N THR A 170 -2.92 -15.13 5.20
CA THR A 170 -3.13 -13.92 5.99
C THR A 170 -2.64 -12.73 5.19
N SER A 171 -3.51 -11.75 4.97
CA SER A 171 -3.10 -10.45 4.43
C SER A 171 -1.96 -9.88 5.29
N ASN A 172 -1.01 -9.21 4.66
CA ASN A 172 -0.01 -8.42 5.36
C ASN A 172 -0.26 -6.92 5.19
N ASN A 173 -1.43 -6.53 4.67
CA ASN A 173 -1.71 -5.13 4.43
C ASN A 173 -1.80 -4.37 5.77
N LEU A 174 -1.12 -3.22 5.87
CA LEU A 174 -1.13 -2.35 7.05
C LEU A 174 -2.55 -1.91 7.39
N MET A 175 -3.36 -1.68 6.36
CA MET A 175 -4.69 -1.18 6.56
C MET A 175 -5.62 -2.26 7.06
N ASP A 176 -5.25 -3.54 7.10
CA ASP A 176 -6.01 -4.69 7.63
C ASP A 176 -5.91 -4.84 9.15
N TYR A 177 -6.87 -5.56 9.75
CA TYR A 177 -6.93 -5.85 11.19
C TYR A 177 -6.27 -7.18 11.56
N ASN A 178 -5.33 -7.65 10.75
CA ASN A 178 -4.51 -8.81 11.09
C ASN A 178 -3.36 -8.41 12.02
N LYS A 179 -2.80 -9.40 12.74
CA LYS A 179 -1.68 -9.21 13.66
C LYS A 179 -0.31 -9.49 13.01
N TYR A 180 -0.24 -9.53 11.68
CA TYR A 180 0.96 -9.98 10.97
C TYR A 180 2.05 -8.89 10.94
N ASP A 181 3.26 -9.25 11.36
CA ASP A 181 4.46 -8.42 11.27
C ASP A 181 5.47 -9.15 10.37
N PRO A 182 5.94 -8.56 9.25
CA PRO A 182 5.80 -7.15 8.86
C PRO A 182 4.50 -6.82 8.10
N HIS A 183 3.97 -5.62 8.38
CA HIS A 183 2.92 -5.00 7.56
C HIS A 183 3.49 -4.38 6.28
N ALA A 184 2.69 -4.33 5.23
CA ALA A 184 3.00 -3.73 3.93
C ALA A 184 1.90 -2.77 3.50
N VAL A 185 2.27 -1.76 2.72
CA VAL A 185 1.34 -0.91 1.97
C VAL A 185 1.59 -1.10 0.48
N THR A 186 0.55 -1.02 -0.31
CA THR A 186 0.64 -1.18 -1.76
C THR A 186 1.06 0.12 -2.45
N VAL A 187 1.35 0.06 -3.76
CA VAL A 187 1.77 1.24 -4.54
C VAL A 187 0.63 2.26 -4.60
N CYS A 188 -0.60 1.81 -4.83
CA CYS A 188 -1.77 2.68 -4.79
C CYS A 188 -1.96 3.32 -3.41
N GLN A 189 -1.82 2.54 -2.32
CA GLN A 189 -1.96 3.11 -0.98
C GLN A 189 -0.92 4.22 -0.74
N ILE A 190 0.32 4.03 -1.19
CA ILE A 190 1.35 5.09 -1.12
C ILE A 190 0.95 6.31 -1.96
N GLU A 191 0.47 6.11 -3.19
CA GLU A 191 -0.01 7.18 -4.08
C GLU A 191 -1.13 7.99 -3.42
N ARG A 192 -2.10 7.33 -2.78
CA ARG A 192 -3.20 7.99 -2.05
C ARG A 192 -2.70 8.83 -0.88
N MET A 193 -1.78 8.28 -0.07
CA MET A 193 -1.18 9.02 1.03
C MET A 193 -0.44 10.26 0.53
N ASN A 194 0.32 10.14 -0.56
CA ASN A 194 1.03 11.25 -1.19
C ASN A 194 0.06 12.29 -1.77
N SER A 195 -1.02 11.86 -2.43
CA SER A 195 -2.05 12.75 -2.97
C SER A 195 -2.76 13.54 -1.86
N ASP A 196 -3.08 12.88 -0.75
CA ASP A 196 -3.70 13.53 0.42
C ASP A 196 -2.74 14.57 1.02
N LEU A 197 -1.46 14.23 1.14
CA LEU A 197 -0.39 15.13 1.59
C LEU A 197 -0.17 16.31 0.64
N ALA A 198 -0.19 16.12 -0.68
CA ALA A 198 -0.10 17.22 -1.65
C ALA A 198 -1.29 18.18 -1.57
N GLY A 199 -2.49 17.63 -1.31
CA GLY A 199 -3.74 18.36 -1.23
C GLY A 199 -3.98 18.94 0.17
N GLY A 200 -5.02 18.44 0.84
CA GLY A 200 -5.47 18.96 2.14
C GLY A 200 -4.49 18.72 3.29
N GLY A 201 -3.50 17.85 3.10
CA GLY A 201 -2.49 17.50 4.09
C GLY A 201 -1.20 18.31 4.04
N ASN A 202 -1.06 19.26 3.10
CA ASN A 202 0.24 19.91 2.83
C ASN A 202 0.80 20.68 4.03
N MET A 203 -0.07 21.19 4.89
CA MET A 203 0.25 21.90 6.12
C MET A 203 0.99 21.03 7.16
N PHE A 204 0.90 19.69 7.03
CA PHE A 204 1.59 18.73 7.90
C PHE A 204 2.94 18.29 7.35
N ILE A 205 3.27 18.67 6.11
CA ILE A 205 4.59 18.41 5.53
C ILE A 205 5.52 19.49 6.04
N HIS A 206 6.54 19.09 6.81
CA HIS A 206 7.58 20.02 7.17
C HIS A 206 8.40 20.35 5.91
N SER A 207 8.05 21.45 5.28
CA SER A 207 8.71 21.95 4.08
C SER A 207 9.91 22.81 4.45
N CYS A 208 11.05 22.57 3.79
CA CYS A 208 12.15 23.51 3.79
C CYS A 208 11.72 24.73 2.97
N ASN A 209 11.63 25.92 3.59
CA ASN A 209 11.23 27.17 2.92
C ASN A 209 9.85 27.14 2.23
N GLY A 210 8.91 26.34 2.74
CA GLY A 210 7.57 26.29 2.15
C GLY A 210 7.47 25.46 0.87
N CYS A 211 8.52 24.71 0.50
CA CYS A 211 8.41 23.70 -0.53
C CYS A 211 8.56 22.26 -0.01
N MET A 212 7.70 21.40 -0.54
CA MET A 212 7.71 19.96 -0.37
C MET A 212 8.96 19.38 -1.06
N PRO A 213 9.76 18.53 -0.40
CA PRO A 213 10.87 17.85 -1.07
C PRO A 213 10.33 16.77 -2.01
N SER A 214 11.11 16.41 -3.02
CA SER A 214 10.84 15.21 -3.84
C SER A 214 11.11 13.94 -3.02
N ILE A 215 10.35 12.86 -3.24
CA ILE A 215 10.56 11.55 -2.59
C ILE A 215 10.69 10.47 -3.66
N ALA A 216 11.84 9.79 -3.69
CA ALA A 216 12.05 8.66 -4.58
C ALA A 216 11.36 7.42 -4.01
N PHE A 217 10.61 6.74 -4.85
CA PHE A 217 10.12 5.40 -4.58
C PHE A 217 9.87 4.67 -5.91
N PHE A 218 10.18 3.39 -5.95
CA PHE A 218 9.73 2.55 -7.04
C PHE A 218 9.54 1.11 -6.60
N ASP A 219 8.73 0.40 -7.37
CA ASP A 219 8.61 -1.04 -7.30
C ASP A 219 9.30 -1.72 -8.48
N VAL A 220 9.94 -2.85 -8.18
CA VAL A 220 10.54 -3.78 -9.13
C VAL A 220 10.56 -5.15 -8.44
N PRO A 221 10.27 -6.26 -9.14
CA PRO A 221 10.27 -7.56 -8.50
C PRO A 221 11.67 -7.91 -7.98
N GLN A 222 11.76 -8.45 -6.77
CA GLN A 222 13.05 -8.87 -6.17
C GLN A 222 13.77 -9.93 -7.01
N THR A 223 13.03 -10.72 -7.77
CA THR A 223 13.56 -11.69 -8.72
C THR A 223 12.86 -11.54 -10.06
N TYR A 224 13.61 -11.58 -11.15
CA TYR A 224 13.08 -11.48 -12.51
C TYR A 224 13.64 -12.59 -13.38
N ARG A 225 12.79 -13.31 -14.12
CA ARG A 225 13.23 -14.41 -15.01
C ARG A 225 13.46 -13.88 -16.42
N LEU A 226 14.68 -14.01 -16.92
CA LEU A 226 15.01 -13.63 -18.29
C LEU A 226 14.58 -14.74 -19.26
N CYS A 227 13.41 -14.58 -19.90
CA CYS A 227 12.81 -15.54 -20.81
C CYS A 227 12.72 -15.01 -22.25
N PRO A 228 13.72 -15.25 -23.12
CA PRO A 228 13.74 -14.71 -24.49
C PRO A 228 12.58 -15.18 -25.39
N LEU A 229 12.03 -16.37 -25.13
CA LEU A 229 10.99 -16.99 -25.98
C LEU A 229 9.56 -16.62 -25.57
N LEU A 230 9.34 -16.32 -24.29
CA LEU A 230 8.01 -16.03 -23.75
C LEU A 230 7.73 -14.53 -23.69
N ASN A 231 8.74 -13.70 -23.96
CA ASN A 231 8.63 -12.28 -23.75
C ASN A 231 9.39 -11.51 -24.85
N PRO A 232 8.83 -11.41 -26.07
CA PRO A 232 9.49 -10.76 -27.19
C PRO A 232 9.70 -9.24 -26.98
N SER A 233 8.93 -8.63 -26.07
CA SER A 233 9.10 -7.25 -25.58
C SER A 233 9.87 -7.16 -24.24
N GLY A 234 10.04 -8.27 -23.52
CA GLY A 234 11.15 -8.59 -22.63
C GLY A 234 11.56 -7.52 -21.64
N GLY A 235 10.63 -6.95 -20.86
CA GLY A 235 10.91 -5.79 -20.01
C GLY A 235 10.98 -6.10 -18.51
N LEU A 236 12.10 -5.77 -17.86
CA LEU A 236 12.15 -5.57 -16.41
C LEU A 236 11.69 -4.14 -16.18
N PHE A 237 10.45 -3.98 -15.74
CA PHE A 237 9.88 -2.65 -15.54
C PHE A 237 10.10 -2.14 -14.12
N LEU A 238 10.59 -0.91 -14.01
CA LEU A 238 10.55 -0.11 -12.80
C LEU A 238 9.23 0.66 -12.78
N ASN A 239 8.46 0.55 -11.69
CA ASN A 239 7.23 1.32 -11.47
C ASN A 239 7.49 2.45 -10.48
N GLY A 240 7.75 3.66 -10.98
CA GLY A 240 8.09 4.83 -10.18
C GLY A 240 6.90 5.67 -9.72
N LYS A 241 5.64 5.26 -10.01
CA LYS A 241 4.43 6.06 -9.75
C LYS A 241 4.25 6.55 -8.30
N ALA A 242 4.82 5.83 -7.34
CA ALA A 242 4.77 6.22 -5.93
C ALA A 242 5.92 7.15 -5.50
N SER A 243 6.83 7.50 -6.42
CA SER A 243 7.64 8.71 -6.28
C SER A 243 6.74 9.92 -6.24
N PHE A 244 7.25 11.00 -5.66
CA PHE A 244 6.43 12.15 -5.38
C PHE A 244 7.17 13.46 -5.53
N ASN A 245 6.47 14.41 -6.15
CA ASN A 245 6.85 15.81 -6.22
C ASN A 245 8.23 16.03 -6.85
N GLU A 246 8.60 15.17 -7.78
CA GLU A 246 9.77 15.33 -8.64
C GLU A 246 9.41 16.01 -9.96
N ASN A 247 10.36 16.77 -10.49
CA ASN A 247 10.30 17.28 -11.86
C ASN A 247 11.49 16.81 -12.71
N LYS A 248 12.39 16.03 -12.11
CA LYS A 248 13.50 15.34 -12.74
C LYS A 248 13.77 14.03 -12.04
N TRP A 249 14.28 13.07 -12.80
CA TRP A 249 14.70 11.78 -12.27
C TRP A 249 15.89 11.22 -13.03
N LEU A 250 16.63 10.31 -12.42
CA LEU A 250 17.61 9.48 -13.12
C LEU A 250 17.66 8.09 -12.50
N ILE A 251 18.06 7.11 -13.31
CA ILE A 251 18.24 5.73 -12.88
C ILE A 251 19.74 5.39 -12.98
N ASP A 252 20.29 4.82 -11.91
CA ASP A 252 21.60 4.19 -11.87
C ASP A 252 21.43 2.67 -11.73
N ILE A 253 22.02 1.91 -12.65
CA ILE A 253 21.96 0.45 -12.67
C ILE A 253 23.38 -0.08 -12.69
N CYS A 254 23.69 -0.99 -11.76
CA CYS A 254 24.94 -1.73 -11.81
C CYS A 254 24.79 -3.16 -11.31
N GLU A 255 25.62 -4.05 -11.85
CA GLU A 255 25.78 -5.41 -11.29
C GLU A 255 26.43 -5.30 -9.90
N VAL A 256 26.00 -6.13 -8.95
CA VAL A 256 26.53 -6.14 -7.58
C VAL A 256 26.76 -7.56 -7.09
N ASP A 257 27.68 -7.72 -6.16
CA ASP A 257 27.75 -8.93 -5.32
C ASP A 257 26.69 -8.79 -4.22
N PRO A 258 25.80 -9.78 -4.00
CA PRO A 258 24.81 -9.71 -2.92
C PRO A 258 25.44 -9.56 -1.52
N ALA A 259 26.69 -9.96 -1.32
CA ALA A 259 27.44 -9.72 -0.08
C ALA A 259 27.92 -8.26 0.06
N PHE A 260 28.05 -7.54 -1.06
CA PHE A 260 28.49 -6.14 -1.13
C PHE A 260 27.54 -5.32 -2.01
N PRO A 261 26.27 -5.17 -1.59
CA PRO A 261 25.21 -4.61 -2.45
C PRO A 261 25.40 -3.13 -2.84
N ASN A 262 26.35 -2.44 -2.19
CA ASN A 262 26.68 -1.05 -2.48
C ASN A 262 27.84 -0.90 -3.48
N ASP A 263 28.57 -1.99 -3.75
CA ASP A 263 29.76 -2.00 -4.58
C ASP A 263 29.43 -2.56 -5.96
N CYS A 264 29.54 -1.71 -6.98
CA CYS A 264 29.28 -2.13 -8.36
C CYS A 264 30.42 -3.04 -8.87
N VAL A 265 30.03 -4.17 -9.44
CA VAL A 265 30.93 -5.10 -10.14
C VAL A 265 30.98 -4.68 -11.60
N GLY A 266 31.99 -3.88 -11.96
CA GLY A 266 32.20 -3.40 -13.33
C GLY A 266 31.58 -2.03 -13.61
N ASN A 267 31.15 -1.81 -14.86
CA ASN A 267 30.61 -0.52 -15.29
C ASN A 267 29.18 -0.33 -14.76
N ASN A 268 28.88 0.86 -14.25
CA ASN A 268 27.51 1.29 -13.99
C ASN A 268 26.94 2.02 -15.21
N ILE A 269 25.63 1.96 -15.38
CA ILE A 269 24.91 2.83 -16.30
C ILE A 269 24.15 3.86 -15.49
N ASN A 270 24.26 5.11 -15.92
CA ASN A 270 23.50 6.24 -15.42
C ASN A 270 22.74 6.85 -16.60
N THR A 271 21.42 6.99 -16.49
CA THR A 271 20.59 7.53 -17.58
C THR A 271 20.80 9.02 -17.82
N GLY A 272 21.55 9.72 -16.95
CA GLY A 272 21.47 11.17 -16.82
C GLY A 272 20.11 11.63 -16.28
N TRP A 273 20.03 12.89 -15.89
CA TRP A 273 18.77 13.51 -15.47
C TRP A 273 17.80 13.63 -16.64
N GLN A 274 16.68 12.93 -16.53
CA GLN A 274 15.49 13.07 -17.34
C GLN A 274 14.58 14.14 -16.72
N THR A 275 13.74 14.78 -17.53
CA THR A 275 12.78 15.80 -17.08
C THR A 275 11.37 15.20 -17.02
N GLY A 276 10.59 15.60 -16.03
CA GLY A 276 9.25 15.11 -15.74
C GLY A 276 9.21 14.19 -14.52
N GLU A 277 8.05 13.57 -14.32
CA GLU A 277 7.80 12.59 -13.26
C GLU A 277 8.29 11.19 -13.68
N ILE A 278 8.68 10.37 -12.71
CA ILE A 278 9.12 8.99 -12.96
C ILE A 278 7.89 8.07 -13.04
N GLY A 279 7.45 7.77 -14.26
CA GLY A 279 6.38 6.80 -14.50
C GLY A 279 6.88 5.35 -14.45
N LYS A 280 6.37 4.53 -15.39
CA LYS A 280 6.86 3.17 -15.60
C LYS A 280 7.96 3.17 -16.66
N VAL A 281 9.08 2.51 -16.38
CA VAL A 281 10.28 2.55 -17.21
C VAL A 281 10.78 1.13 -17.47
N ASN A 282 11.01 0.77 -18.74
CA ASN A 282 11.63 -0.51 -19.09
C ASN A 282 13.15 -0.41 -18.88
N LEU A 283 13.70 -1.18 -17.95
CA LEU A 283 15.12 -1.13 -17.63
C LEU A 283 16.02 -1.74 -18.72
N PHE A 284 15.47 -2.58 -19.62
CA PHE A 284 16.23 -3.10 -20.76
C PHE A 284 16.58 -2.04 -21.80
N ASP A 285 15.86 -0.91 -21.82
CA ASP A 285 16.18 0.22 -22.69
C ASP A 285 17.51 0.88 -22.30
N PHE A 286 17.97 0.65 -21.06
CA PHE A 286 19.20 1.23 -20.52
C PHE A 286 20.30 0.19 -20.28
N TYR A 287 19.94 -1.03 -19.85
CA TYR A 287 20.90 -2.01 -19.36
C TYR A 287 20.62 -3.42 -19.89
N SER A 288 21.68 -4.14 -20.27
CA SER A 288 21.60 -5.55 -20.68
C SER A 288 21.81 -6.48 -19.48
N PHE A 289 20.73 -7.04 -18.96
CA PHE A 289 20.75 -7.95 -17.81
C PHE A 289 21.23 -9.36 -18.18
N GLN A 290 22.00 -9.98 -17.30
CA GLN A 290 22.50 -11.36 -17.43
C GLN A 290 21.88 -12.27 -16.37
N VAL A 291 21.62 -13.52 -16.75
CA VAL A 291 21.10 -14.54 -15.82
C VAL A 291 22.09 -14.88 -14.72
N ASN A 292 21.58 -15.26 -13.55
CA ASN A 292 22.33 -15.60 -12.34
C ASN A 292 23.18 -14.43 -11.78
N LYS A 293 22.74 -13.20 -11.99
CA LYS A 293 23.39 -11.98 -11.49
C LYS A 293 22.42 -11.17 -10.62
N TYR A 294 23.00 -10.30 -9.79
CA TYR A 294 22.27 -9.35 -8.97
C TYR A 294 22.55 -7.94 -9.48
N TYR A 295 21.53 -7.11 -9.52
CA TYR A 295 21.64 -5.73 -9.98
C TYR A 295 21.06 -4.81 -8.93
N ARG A 296 21.82 -3.78 -8.57
CA ARG A 296 21.32 -2.64 -7.83
C ARG A 296 20.69 -1.67 -8.82
N ILE A 297 19.41 -1.38 -8.61
CA ILE A 297 18.69 -0.34 -9.30
C ILE A 297 18.49 0.79 -8.30
N LYS A 298 18.97 1.97 -8.64
CA LYS A 298 18.84 3.17 -7.83
C LYS A 298 18.10 4.23 -8.63
N LEU A 299 17.00 4.71 -8.07
CA LEU A 299 16.26 5.85 -8.57
C LEU A 299 16.67 7.07 -7.75
N MET A 300 17.06 8.14 -8.42
CA MET A 300 17.21 9.45 -7.80
C MET A 300 16.19 10.39 -8.43
N VAL A 301 15.43 11.08 -7.59
CA VAL A 301 14.45 12.08 -8.02
C VAL A 301 14.84 13.43 -7.45
N ASP A 302 14.54 14.48 -8.19
CA ASP A 302 14.80 15.85 -7.79
C ASP A 302 13.62 16.75 -8.13
N ASN A 303 13.45 17.78 -7.32
CA ASN A 303 12.61 18.91 -7.64
C ASN A 303 13.51 20.14 -7.63
N THR A 304 13.79 20.67 -8.82
CA THR A 304 14.70 21.82 -8.95
C THR A 304 14.28 23.03 -8.14
N ASP A 305 12.99 23.16 -7.87
CA ASP A 305 12.43 24.27 -7.13
C ASP A 305 12.54 24.03 -5.61
N CYS A 306 12.78 22.78 -5.20
CA CYS A 306 12.57 22.27 -3.84
C CYS A 306 13.60 21.20 -3.41
N PRO A 307 14.89 21.57 -3.29
CA PRO A 307 15.94 20.66 -2.84
C PRO A 307 15.73 20.23 -1.36
N PRO A 308 16.29 19.09 -0.93
CA PRO A 308 17.22 18.23 -1.67
C PRO A 308 16.54 17.12 -2.49
N SER A 309 17.31 16.52 -3.40
CA SER A 309 16.95 15.29 -4.10
C SER A 309 16.74 14.13 -3.15
N SER A 310 15.93 13.16 -3.55
CA SER A 310 15.69 11.92 -2.82
C SER A 310 16.16 10.71 -3.63
N GLU A 311 16.54 9.64 -2.94
CA GLU A 311 17.01 8.40 -3.57
C GLU A 311 16.37 7.16 -2.96
N TYR A 312 16.12 6.17 -3.81
CA TYR A 312 15.59 4.87 -3.44
C TYR A 312 16.35 3.78 -4.17
N THR A 313 16.59 2.64 -3.50
CA THR A 313 17.40 1.56 -4.06
C THR A 313 16.74 0.20 -3.83
N ARG A 314 16.78 -0.65 -4.86
CA ARG A 314 16.37 -2.06 -4.80
C ARG A 314 17.43 -2.94 -5.45
N ILE A 315 17.50 -4.19 -5.00
CA ILE A 315 18.33 -5.22 -5.61
C ILE A 315 17.40 -6.22 -6.30
N VAL A 316 17.72 -6.56 -7.53
CA VAL A 316 16.98 -7.54 -8.32
C VAL A 316 17.91 -8.67 -8.71
N GLN A 317 17.48 -9.90 -8.45
CA GLN A 317 18.15 -11.10 -8.94
C GLN A 317 17.57 -11.50 -10.30
N ILE A 318 18.43 -11.64 -11.30
CA ILE A 318 18.02 -12.15 -12.61
C ILE A 318 18.20 -13.65 -12.64
N LEU A 319 17.11 -14.38 -12.86
CA LEU A 319 17.07 -15.82 -12.90
C LEU A 319 17.00 -16.31 -14.35
N PRO A 320 17.53 -17.51 -14.66
CA PRO A 320 17.30 -18.13 -15.96
C PRO A 320 15.82 -18.42 -16.14
N CYS A 321 15.39 -18.45 -17.40
CA CYS A 321 14.06 -18.93 -17.74
C CYS A 321 13.88 -20.34 -17.19
N SER A 322 12.82 -20.56 -16.40
CA SER A 322 12.40 -21.89 -16.01
C SER A 322 11.28 -22.32 -16.97
N PRO A 323 11.30 -23.57 -17.48
CA PRO A 323 10.19 -24.10 -18.27
C PRO A 323 8.93 -24.39 -17.43
N GLU A 324 9.00 -24.25 -16.11
CA GLU A 324 7.81 -24.40 -15.26
C GLU A 324 6.90 -23.17 -15.45
N PRO A 325 5.62 -23.38 -15.79
CA PRO A 325 4.67 -22.29 -15.94
C PRO A 325 4.63 -21.51 -14.61
N PRO A 326 4.68 -20.17 -14.65
CA PRO A 326 4.59 -19.39 -13.43
C PRO A 326 3.31 -19.79 -12.70
N THR A 327 3.44 -20.18 -11.44
CA THR A 327 2.29 -20.30 -10.53
C THR A 327 1.83 -18.88 -10.21
N GLY A 328 1.05 -18.28 -11.11
CA GLY A 328 0.65 -16.87 -11.06
C GLY A 328 -0.71 -16.66 -11.71
N SER A 329 -1.15 -15.40 -11.74
CA SER A 329 -2.38 -15.02 -12.41
C SER A 329 -2.30 -15.38 -13.92
N PRO A 330 -3.36 -15.91 -14.55
CA PRO A 330 -3.38 -16.15 -16.00
C PRO A 330 -3.09 -14.90 -16.83
N VAL A 331 -3.42 -13.72 -16.29
CA VAL A 331 -3.06 -12.42 -16.85
C VAL A 331 -2.61 -11.46 -15.75
N ASP A 332 -1.49 -10.77 -15.97
CA ASP A 332 -1.05 -9.61 -15.20
C ASP A 332 -1.29 -8.34 -16.02
N LEU A 333 -1.71 -7.24 -15.41
CA LEU A 333 -2.14 -6.02 -16.08
C LEU A 333 -1.54 -4.80 -15.38
N ALA A 334 -1.06 -3.83 -16.17
CA ALA A 334 -0.49 -2.57 -15.69
C ALA A 334 -0.74 -1.40 -16.65
N GLY A 335 -1.47 -0.35 -16.25
CA GLY A 335 -1.66 0.88 -17.03
C GLY A 335 -0.71 2.02 -16.62
N THR A 336 -0.40 2.97 -17.50
CA THR A 336 0.24 4.24 -17.09
C THR A 336 -0.75 5.07 -16.30
N ASN A 337 -0.34 5.55 -15.11
CA ASN A 337 -1.15 6.31 -14.16
C ASN A 337 -0.26 7.38 -13.49
N PRO A 338 -0.71 8.64 -13.34
CA PRO A 338 -1.80 9.25 -14.10
C PRO A 338 -1.51 9.24 -15.60
N PHE A 339 -2.55 9.32 -16.42
CA PHE A 339 -2.40 9.44 -17.87
C PHE A 339 -3.16 10.65 -18.40
N ALA A 340 -2.51 11.48 -19.22
CA ALA A 340 -3.13 12.68 -19.77
C ALA A 340 -3.98 12.33 -21.01
N ASN A 341 -3.41 12.49 -22.21
CA ASN A 341 -4.03 12.26 -23.51
C ASN A 341 -3.78 10.87 -24.09
N GLN A 342 -2.92 10.08 -23.45
CA GLN A 342 -2.51 8.77 -23.93
C GLN A 342 -2.37 7.81 -22.75
N LEU A 343 -3.04 6.67 -22.84
CA LEU A 343 -2.90 5.54 -21.91
C LEU A 343 -2.06 4.47 -22.57
N THR A 344 -1.05 3.98 -21.86
CA THR A 344 -0.30 2.78 -22.24
C THR A 344 -0.64 1.66 -21.27
N VAL A 345 -1.18 0.56 -21.78
CA VAL A 345 -1.52 -0.65 -21.04
C VAL A 345 -0.49 -1.73 -21.36
N TYR A 346 0.19 -2.23 -20.33
CA TYR A 346 1.04 -3.40 -20.38
C TYR A 346 0.26 -4.58 -19.82
N TYR A 347 0.35 -5.74 -20.45
CA TYR A 347 -0.26 -6.95 -19.91
C TYR A 347 0.56 -8.19 -20.25
N THR A 348 0.66 -9.10 -19.31
CA THR A 348 1.34 -10.39 -19.46
C THR A 348 0.29 -11.48 -19.44
N VAL A 349 0.27 -12.31 -20.47
CA VAL A 349 -0.62 -13.45 -20.62
C VAL A 349 0.20 -14.71 -20.34
N ASN A 350 -0.12 -15.40 -19.25
CA ASN A 350 0.60 -16.60 -18.80
C ASN A 350 -0.01 -17.90 -19.33
N GLU A 351 -1.22 -17.83 -19.91
CA GLU A 351 -1.94 -18.96 -20.54
C GLU A 351 -2.53 -18.53 -21.89
N THR A 352 -2.58 -19.42 -22.89
CA THR A 352 -3.30 -19.10 -24.13
C THR A 352 -4.80 -19.03 -23.85
N GLY A 353 -5.49 -17.99 -24.34
CA GLY A 353 -6.91 -17.81 -24.07
C GLY A 353 -7.53 -16.63 -24.79
N ARG A 354 -8.75 -16.24 -24.38
CA ARG A 354 -9.47 -15.08 -24.94
C ARG A 354 -9.35 -13.90 -24.00
N LEU A 355 -8.89 -12.76 -24.51
CA LEU A 355 -8.68 -11.53 -23.75
C LEU A 355 -9.51 -10.38 -24.33
N LEU A 356 -10.17 -9.63 -23.44
CA LEU A 356 -10.79 -8.33 -23.70
C LEU A 356 -10.16 -7.30 -22.75
N LEU A 357 -9.75 -6.13 -23.26
CA LEU A 357 -9.32 -5.01 -22.40
C LEU A 357 -10.33 -3.88 -22.46
N ARG A 358 -10.70 -3.32 -21.32
CA ARG A 358 -11.62 -2.18 -21.23
C ARG A 358 -11.27 -1.26 -20.07
N LEU A 359 -11.69 -0.01 -20.15
CA LEU A 359 -11.78 0.91 -19.02
C LEU A 359 -13.24 0.97 -18.55
N VAL A 360 -13.42 1.00 -17.23
CA VAL A 360 -14.71 1.27 -16.60
C VAL A 360 -14.54 2.49 -15.72
N ASN A 361 -15.22 3.60 -16.05
CA ASN A 361 -15.22 4.78 -15.20
C ASN A 361 -15.88 4.42 -13.86
N ILE A 362 -15.15 4.53 -12.76
CA ILE A 362 -15.57 3.99 -11.46
C ILE A 362 -16.80 4.72 -10.92
N MET A 363 -16.93 6.01 -11.22
CA MET A 363 -18.03 6.85 -10.74
C MET A 363 -19.31 6.68 -11.55
N THR A 364 -19.19 6.53 -12.87
CA THR A 364 -20.35 6.52 -13.79
C THR A 364 -20.71 5.13 -14.30
N GLY A 365 -19.82 4.15 -14.14
CA GLY A 365 -19.94 2.83 -14.75
C GLY A 365 -19.74 2.82 -16.28
N GLY A 366 -19.40 3.96 -16.89
CA GLY A 366 -19.20 4.05 -18.33
C GLY A 366 -18.04 3.17 -18.81
N ILE A 367 -18.27 2.38 -19.86
CA ILE A 367 -17.30 1.41 -20.39
C ILE A 367 -16.70 1.94 -21.70
N ILE A 368 -15.37 1.93 -21.78
CA ILE A 368 -14.62 2.12 -23.03
C ILE A 368 -13.84 0.85 -23.33
N GLU A 369 -14.12 0.23 -24.46
CA GLU A 369 -13.33 -0.91 -24.93
C GLU A 369 -11.98 -0.42 -25.45
N LEU A 370 -10.89 -1.01 -24.95
CA LEU A 370 -9.52 -0.73 -25.37
C LEU A 370 -9.02 -1.75 -26.39
N LEU A 371 -9.32 -3.02 -26.15
CA LEU A 371 -8.99 -4.14 -27.03
C LEU A 371 -10.21 -5.05 -27.12
N PRO A 372 -10.80 -5.29 -28.31
CA PRO A 372 -11.91 -6.22 -28.47
C PRO A 372 -11.49 -7.65 -28.09
N GLU A 373 -12.49 -8.46 -27.72
CA GLU A 373 -12.25 -9.85 -27.31
C GLU A 373 -11.56 -10.64 -28.44
N SER A 374 -10.36 -11.15 -28.18
CA SER A 374 -9.54 -11.84 -29.18
C SER A 374 -8.73 -12.97 -28.55
N ASP A 375 -8.36 -13.96 -29.36
CA ASP A 375 -7.44 -15.02 -28.93
C ASP A 375 -6.05 -14.43 -28.76
N VAL A 376 -5.48 -14.60 -27.57
CA VAL A 376 -4.13 -14.18 -27.21
C VAL A 376 -3.28 -15.39 -26.86
N LEU A 377 -2.02 -15.34 -27.27
CA LEU A 377 -1.03 -16.35 -26.93
C LEU A 377 -0.34 -15.96 -25.62
N ILE A 378 0.38 -16.92 -25.05
CA ILE A 378 1.28 -16.63 -23.92
C ILE A 378 2.31 -15.59 -24.37
N GLY A 379 2.45 -14.50 -23.63
CA GLY A 379 3.35 -13.41 -23.98
C GLY A 379 3.12 -12.14 -23.16
N GLU A 380 4.04 -11.19 -23.26
CA GLU A 380 3.79 -9.82 -22.81
C GLU A 380 3.42 -8.93 -23.98
N TYR A 381 2.57 -7.96 -23.70
CA TYR A 381 1.93 -7.11 -24.69
C TYR A 381 1.87 -5.67 -24.20
N GLN A 382 1.79 -4.76 -25.17
CA GLN A 382 1.63 -3.33 -24.94
C GLN A 382 0.54 -2.80 -25.87
N LEU A 383 -0.43 -2.08 -25.29
CA LEU A 383 -1.49 -1.36 -25.99
C LEU A 383 -1.35 0.12 -25.69
N ILE A 384 -1.37 0.96 -26.73
CA ILE A 384 -1.36 2.41 -26.61
C ILE A 384 -2.68 2.94 -27.14
N GLN A 385 -3.43 3.66 -26.30
CA GLN A 385 -4.75 4.19 -26.64
C GLN A 385 -4.79 5.71 -26.40
N SER A 386 -5.33 6.46 -27.37
CA SER A 386 -5.68 7.88 -27.14
C SER A 386 -6.86 7.95 -26.17
N THR A 387 -6.74 8.85 -25.20
CA THR A 387 -7.74 9.04 -24.15
C THR A 387 -8.36 10.43 -24.17
N ASP A 388 -8.20 11.19 -25.26
CA ASP A 388 -8.72 12.57 -25.38
C ASP A 388 -10.24 12.67 -25.15
N ALA A 389 -10.98 11.60 -25.47
CA ALA A 389 -12.43 11.52 -25.26
C ALA A 389 -12.84 11.18 -23.81
N LEU A 390 -11.89 10.80 -22.96
CA LEU A 390 -12.16 10.45 -21.56
C LEU A 390 -12.23 11.71 -20.70
N SER A 391 -13.24 11.80 -19.83
CA SER A 391 -13.29 12.82 -18.78
C SER A 391 -12.25 12.56 -17.69
N SER A 392 -11.76 13.60 -17.01
CA SER A 392 -10.97 13.43 -15.79
C SER A 392 -11.72 12.57 -14.76
N GLY A 393 -11.00 11.71 -14.05
CA GLY A 393 -11.56 10.78 -13.07
C GLY A 393 -10.82 9.45 -12.98
N SER A 394 -11.30 8.59 -12.10
CA SER A 394 -10.75 7.24 -11.89
C SER A 394 -11.43 6.20 -12.78
N TYR A 395 -10.63 5.32 -13.36
CA TYR A 395 -11.04 4.25 -14.25
C TYR A 395 -10.46 2.92 -13.77
N SER A 396 -11.27 1.86 -13.74
CA SER A 396 -10.80 0.49 -13.58
C SER A 396 -10.41 -0.03 -14.97
N LEU A 397 -9.12 -0.23 -15.19
CA LEU A 397 -8.57 -0.94 -16.33
C LEU A 397 -8.76 -2.44 -16.09
N GLN A 398 -9.57 -3.08 -16.92
CA GLN A 398 -9.96 -4.47 -16.77
C GLN A 398 -9.46 -5.30 -17.94
N ALA A 399 -8.82 -6.42 -17.61
CA ALA A 399 -8.58 -7.54 -18.49
C ALA A 399 -9.60 -8.64 -18.18
N ILE A 400 -10.46 -8.97 -19.14
CA ILE A 400 -11.33 -10.14 -19.04
C ILE A 400 -10.65 -11.27 -19.81
N PHE A 401 -10.10 -12.23 -19.08
CA PHE A 401 -9.36 -13.35 -19.65
C PHE A 401 -10.03 -14.68 -19.33
N ASN A 402 -10.45 -15.42 -20.36
CA ASN A 402 -11.22 -16.66 -20.25
C ASN A 402 -12.44 -16.54 -19.32
N GLY A 403 -13.09 -15.37 -19.31
CA GLY A 403 -14.26 -15.06 -18.47
C GLY A 403 -13.93 -14.56 -17.05
N ASN A 404 -12.67 -14.61 -16.61
CA ASN A 404 -12.23 -14.05 -15.33
C ASN A 404 -11.83 -12.58 -15.50
N ILE A 405 -12.08 -11.74 -14.49
CA ILE A 405 -11.74 -10.31 -14.52
C ILE A 405 -10.50 -10.08 -13.67
N TYR A 406 -9.51 -9.42 -14.27
CA TYR A 406 -8.30 -8.90 -13.63
C TYR A 406 -8.34 -7.38 -13.80
N SER A 407 -8.07 -6.60 -12.76
CA SER A 407 -8.20 -5.15 -12.85
C SER A 407 -7.14 -4.38 -12.10
N GLU A 408 -6.83 -3.17 -12.59
CA GLU A 408 -6.04 -2.14 -11.91
C GLU A 408 -6.77 -0.80 -12.04
N THR A 409 -6.70 0.08 -11.04
CA THR A 409 -7.27 1.41 -11.10
C THR A 409 -6.22 2.36 -11.64
N ILE A 410 -6.64 3.20 -12.58
CA ILE A 410 -5.84 4.24 -13.21
C ILE A 410 -6.60 5.58 -13.18
N ILE A 411 -5.88 6.69 -13.15
CA ILE A 411 -6.40 8.04 -12.96
C ILE A 411 -6.11 8.87 -14.21
N LYS A 412 -7.13 9.58 -14.69
CA LYS A 412 -7.00 10.66 -15.65
C LYS A 412 -7.14 12.00 -14.92
N PRO A 413 -6.12 12.88 -14.92
CA PRO A 413 -6.16 14.15 -14.22
C PRO A 413 -7.17 15.13 -14.84
#